data_AF-A0A8B6BQ57-F1
#
_entry.id   AF-A0A8B6BQ57-F1
#
_cell.length_a   1.000
_cell.length_b   1.000
_cell.length_c   1.000
_cell.angle_alpha   90.00
_cell.angle_beta   90.00
_cell.angle_gamma   90.00
#
_symmetry.space_group_name_H-M   'P 1'
#
loop_
_entity.id
_entity.type
_entity.pdbx_description
1 polymer ?
#
loop_
_entity_poly.entity_id
_entity_poly.type
_entity_poly.pdbx_seq_one_letter_code
_entity_poly.pdbx_strand_id
1 'polypeptide(L)'
;MNRKNDTVLRRLTDLEVMCTRLARQQDQILAGQHRPTIPAAVVDDQQVPAIPDLYNIPNEELTRIKVSAKSSGNFAAALTKRFFPELYGMDNLRYFYNWNGGGKHGKRELDPARREIIRQFTVRMYPEVRQEDIFRTNVINAVNEMLRRQPKKQRPALAAVQIENNPPEADTHYQELDFNAL
;
A
#
# COMPACT_ATOMS: atom_id res chain seq x y z
N MET A 1 60.37 -20.97 10.45
CA MET A 1 59.84 -19.77 9.74
C MET A 1 58.44 -20.08 9.21
N ASN A 2 57.39 -19.66 9.92
CA ASN A 2 56.00 -19.96 9.58
C ASN A 2 55.28 -18.68 9.09
N ARG A 3 55.59 -18.25 7.86
CA ARG A 3 55.13 -16.98 7.25
C ARG A 3 53.60 -16.78 7.26
N LYS A 4 52.83 -17.87 7.33
CA LYS A 4 51.37 -17.84 7.38
C LYS A 4 50.86 -17.34 8.74
N ASN A 5 51.54 -17.68 9.83
CA ASN A 5 51.16 -17.26 11.18
C ASN A 5 51.41 -15.76 11.39
N ASP A 6 52.51 -15.23 10.85
CA ASP A 6 52.84 -13.80 10.93
C ASP A 6 51.81 -12.93 10.18
N THR A 7 51.28 -13.44 9.06
CA THR A 7 50.26 -12.73 8.27
C THR A 7 48.90 -12.71 8.98
N VAL A 8 48.54 -13.80 9.66
CA VAL A 8 47.30 -13.88 10.44
C VAL A 8 47.39 -13.01 11.70
N LEU A 9 48.52 -13.06 12.42
CA LEU A 9 48.77 -12.21 13.58
C LEU A 9 48.70 -10.73 13.20
N ARG A 10 49.27 -10.33 12.06
CA ARG A 10 49.23 -8.95 11.58
C ARG A 10 47.82 -8.48 11.22
N ARG A 11 47.01 -9.35 10.59
CA ARG A 11 45.59 -9.06 10.30
C ARG A 11 44.73 -8.97 11.55
N LEU A 12 45.01 -9.80 12.56
CA LEU A 12 44.30 -9.75 13.84
C LEU A 12 44.64 -8.46 14.60
N THR A 13 45.90 -8.05 14.64
CA THR A 13 46.29 -6.77 15.23
C THR A 13 45.70 -5.58 14.47
N ASP A 14 45.62 -5.64 13.14
CA ASP A 14 45.01 -4.57 12.34
C ASP A 14 43.49 -4.47 12.60
N LEU A 15 42.81 -5.61 12.82
CA LEU A 15 41.39 -5.65 13.17
C LEU A 15 41.12 -5.12 14.59
N GLU A 16 41.95 -5.50 15.57
CA GLU A 16 41.85 -5.00 16.95
C GLU A 16 42.11 -3.49 17.03
N VAL A 17 43.07 -2.98 16.25
CA VAL A 17 43.35 -1.55 16.13
C VAL A 17 42.19 -0.80 15.44
N MET A 18 41.52 -1.42 14.46
CA MET A 18 40.34 -0.84 13.81
C MET A 18 39.13 -0.80 14.76
N CYS A 19 38.89 -1.87 15.53
CA CYS A 19 37.83 -1.94 16.53
C CYS A 19 38.04 -0.92 17.66
N THR A 20 39.28 -0.71 18.12
CA THR A 20 39.57 0.34 19.11
C THR A 20 39.42 1.75 18.55
N ARG A 21 39.71 1.99 17.27
CA ARG A 21 39.43 3.28 16.61
C ARG A 21 37.93 3.55 16.48
N LEU A 22 37.14 2.54 16.13
CA LEU A 22 35.68 2.64 16.07
C LEU A 22 35.05 2.86 17.45
N ALA A 23 35.53 2.17 18.48
CA ALA A 23 35.07 2.37 19.86
C ALA A 23 35.40 3.79 20.35
N ARG A 24 36.63 4.29 20.10
CA ARG A 24 37.01 5.68 20.42
C ARG A 24 36.22 6.72 19.62
N GLN A 25 35.78 6.38 18.41
CA GLN A 25 34.93 7.24 17.59
C GLN A 25 33.50 7.27 18.13
N GLN A 26 32.97 6.15 18.63
CA GLN A 26 31.69 6.10 19.35
C GLN A 26 31.73 6.87 20.68
N ASP A 27 32.82 6.77 21.44
CA ASP A 27 32.98 7.51 22.70
C ASP A 27 33.12 9.03 22.48
N GLN A 28 33.77 9.46 21.39
CA GLN A 28 33.81 10.87 20.99
C GLN A 28 32.44 11.42 20.55
N ILE A 29 31.60 10.59 19.93
CA ILE A 29 30.21 10.95 19.60
C ILE A 29 29.36 11.09 20.88
N LEU A 30 29.68 10.35 21.94
CA LEU A 30 28.96 10.40 23.21
C LEU A 30 29.44 11.53 24.15
N ALA A 31 30.72 11.91 24.10
CA ALA A 31 31.32 12.97 24.92
C ALA A 31 31.13 14.39 24.35
N GLY A 32 30.75 14.51 23.07
CA GLY A 32 30.52 15.79 22.37
C GLY A 32 29.09 16.32 22.49
N GLN A 33 28.55 16.43 23.71
CA GLN A 33 27.33 17.21 23.93
C GLN A 33 27.65 18.70 23.95
N HIS A 34 27.71 19.34 22.76
CA HIS A 34 27.05 20.64 22.68
C HIS A 34 25.55 20.34 22.74
N ARG A 35 25.00 20.38 23.96
CA ARG A 35 23.57 20.53 24.18
C ARG A 35 23.18 21.83 23.47
N PRO A 36 22.41 21.81 22.38
CA PRO A 36 21.64 22.99 22.07
C PRO A 36 20.67 23.10 23.25
N THR A 37 20.84 24.13 24.07
CA THR A 37 19.75 24.61 24.90
C THR A 37 18.68 25.03 23.89
N ILE A 38 17.82 24.10 23.48
CA ILE A 38 16.60 24.40 22.76
C ILE A 38 15.80 25.21 23.77
N PRO A 39 15.62 26.54 23.61
CA PRO A 39 14.67 27.25 24.44
C PRO A 39 13.33 26.54 24.28
N ALA A 40 12.57 26.43 25.36
CA ALA A 40 11.25 25.80 25.40
C ALA A 40 10.17 26.59 24.61
N ALA A 41 10.52 27.10 23.43
CA ALA A 41 9.74 27.79 22.42
C ALA A 41 10.54 27.58 21.11
N VAL A 42 10.08 26.93 20.07
CA VAL A 42 8.76 26.87 19.45
C VAL A 42 8.71 25.53 18.70
N VAL A 43 7.77 24.66 19.04
CA VAL A 43 7.37 23.60 18.11
C VAL A 43 6.61 24.35 17.02
N ASP A 44 7.29 24.66 15.93
CA ASP A 44 6.63 25.28 14.78
C ASP A 44 5.69 24.26 14.16
N ASP A 45 4.40 24.46 14.41
CA ASP A 45 3.30 23.64 13.90
C ASP A 45 3.05 23.89 12.39
N GLN A 46 3.86 24.68 11.68
CA GLN A 46 3.54 25.15 10.34
C GLN A 46 4.63 24.93 9.29
N GLN A 47 4.71 23.70 8.79
CA GLN A 47 4.66 23.49 7.33
C GLN A 47 4.25 22.06 6.98
N VAL A 48 3.12 21.59 7.53
CA VAL A 48 2.38 20.53 6.84
C VAL A 48 1.94 21.14 5.49
N PRO A 49 2.39 20.63 4.33
CA PRO A 49 1.93 21.14 3.05
C PRO A 49 0.42 21.08 3.05
N ALA A 50 -0.22 22.23 2.81
CA ALA A 50 -1.67 22.33 2.79
C ALA A 50 -2.22 21.27 1.84
N ILE A 51 -3.11 20.42 2.36
CA ILE A 51 -3.78 19.40 1.55
C ILE A 51 -4.55 20.17 0.47
N PRO A 52 -4.26 19.96 -0.83
CA PRO A 52 -5.00 20.65 -1.88
C PRO A 52 -6.50 20.42 -1.72
N ASP A 53 -7.33 21.42 -2.04
CA ASP A 53 -8.78 21.36 -1.85
C ASP A 53 -9.43 20.13 -2.50
N LEU A 54 -8.85 19.65 -3.61
CA LEU A 54 -9.23 18.43 -4.30
C LEU A 54 -9.25 17.17 -3.40
N TYR A 55 -8.44 17.17 -2.34
CA TYR A 55 -8.30 16.06 -1.39
C TYR A 55 -8.90 16.38 -0.03
N ASN A 56 -9.69 17.46 0.07
CA ASN A 56 -10.46 17.74 1.26
C ASN A 56 -11.60 16.73 1.37
N ILE A 57 -11.66 16.00 2.48
CA ILE A 57 -12.78 15.12 2.82
C ILE A 57 -13.30 15.48 4.21
N PRO A 58 -14.63 15.52 4.40
CA PRO A 58 -15.21 15.87 5.67
C PRO A 58 -14.84 14.83 6.74
N ASN A 59 -14.68 15.29 7.98
CA ASN A 59 -14.30 14.43 9.10
C ASN A 59 -15.25 13.23 9.28
N GLU A 60 -16.54 13.41 8.96
CA GLU A 60 -17.53 12.34 8.99
C GLU A 60 -17.21 11.22 7.99
N GLU A 61 -16.83 11.57 6.76
CA GLU A 61 -16.44 10.59 5.75
C GLU A 61 -15.16 9.87 6.16
N LEU A 62 -14.17 10.61 6.66
CA LEU A 62 -12.93 10.03 7.18
C LEU A 62 -13.21 9.03 8.31
N THR A 63 -14.17 9.35 9.20
CA THR A 63 -14.60 8.49 10.29
C THR A 63 -15.33 7.25 9.78
N ARG A 64 -16.21 7.38 8.78
CA ARG A 64 -16.85 6.22 8.13
C ARG A 64 -15.83 5.26 7.53
N ILE A 65 -14.81 5.79 6.83
CA ILE A 65 -13.73 4.96 6.26
C ILE A 65 -12.96 4.26 7.39
N LYS A 66 -12.66 4.97 8.49
CA LYS A 66 -11.97 4.40 9.67
C LYS A 66 -12.76 3.26 10.30
N VAL A 67 -14.06 3.46 10.54
CA VAL A 67 -14.93 2.44 11.16
C VAL A 67 -15.02 1.19 10.30
N SER A 68 -15.02 1.33 8.96
CA SER A 68 -15.01 0.19 8.05
C SER A 68 -13.64 -0.49 7.94
N ALA A 69 -12.56 0.17 8.36
CA ALA A 69 -11.20 -0.31 8.16
C ALA A 69 -10.78 -1.27 9.29
N LYS A 70 -10.17 -2.40 8.91
CA LYS A 70 -9.71 -3.42 9.88
C LYS A 70 -8.34 -3.11 10.48
N SER A 71 -7.60 -2.19 9.88
CA SER A 71 -6.25 -1.79 10.29
C SER A 71 -5.89 -0.45 9.65
N SER A 72 -4.84 0.20 10.14
CA SER A 72 -4.29 1.43 9.55
C SER A 72 -3.85 1.24 8.08
N GLY A 73 -3.32 0.05 7.74
CA GLY A 73 -3.01 -0.32 6.36
C GLY A 73 -4.25 -0.46 5.48
N ASN A 74 -5.32 -1.06 5.99
CA ASN A 74 -6.58 -1.19 5.26
C ASN A 74 -7.26 0.18 5.07
N PHE A 75 -7.18 1.03 6.08
CA PHE A 75 -7.63 2.42 6.02
C PHE A 75 -6.87 3.21 4.94
N ALA A 76 -5.55 3.17 4.96
CA ALA A 76 -4.72 3.84 3.96
C ALA A 76 -5.03 3.35 2.53
N ALA A 77 -5.22 2.05 2.35
CA ALA A 77 -5.60 1.50 1.04
C ALA A 77 -7.01 1.95 0.59
N ALA A 78 -7.93 2.19 1.52
CA ALA A 78 -9.24 2.76 1.22
C ALA A 78 -9.12 4.24 0.82
N LEU A 79 -8.27 5.01 1.52
CA LEU A 79 -7.94 6.38 1.13
C LEU A 79 -7.31 6.45 -0.27
N THR A 80 -6.39 5.55 -0.62
CA THR A 80 -5.78 5.51 -1.95
C THR A 80 -6.84 5.38 -3.05
N LYS A 81 -7.85 4.53 -2.86
CA LYS A 81 -8.97 4.39 -3.81
C LYS A 81 -9.85 5.63 -3.86
N ARG A 82 -10.08 6.26 -2.70
CA ARG A 82 -10.95 7.42 -2.57
C ARG A 82 -10.36 8.69 -3.18
N PHE A 83 -9.05 8.89 -3.02
CA PHE A 83 -8.35 10.08 -3.49
C PHE A 83 -7.78 9.94 -4.89
N PHE A 84 -7.43 8.72 -5.31
CA PHE A 84 -6.78 8.46 -6.59
C PHE A 84 -7.56 7.44 -7.44
N PRO A 85 -8.86 7.69 -7.71
CA PRO A 85 -9.69 6.77 -8.50
C PRO A 85 -9.12 6.52 -9.91
N GLU A 86 -8.38 7.48 -10.47
CA GLU A 86 -7.69 7.36 -11.76
C GLU A 86 -6.69 6.19 -11.82
N LEU A 87 -6.12 5.78 -10.67
CA LEU A 87 -5.25 4.60 -10.61
C LEU A 87 -6.00 3.29 -10.84
N TYR A 88 -7.33 3.29 -10.65
CA TYR A 88 -8.21 2.13 -10.71
C TYR A 88 -9.14 2.16 -11.94
N GLY A 89 -8.95 3.09 -12.87
CA GLY A 89 -9.69 3.17 -14.13
C GLY A 89 -9.39 2.02 -15.09
N MET A 90 -9.93 2.12 -16.32
CA MET A 90 -9.82 1.08 -17.36
C MET A 90 -8.36 0.68 -17.65
N ASP A 91 -7.46 1.66 -17.67
CA ASP A 91 -6.03 1.44 -17.94
C ASP A 91 -5.27 0.80 -16.76
N ASN A 92 -5.94 0.63 -15.60
CA ASN A 92 -5.39 0.03 -14.39
C ASN A 92 -4.00 0.59 -14.01
N LEU A 93 -3.85 1.91 -14.05
CA LEU A 93 -2.57 2.60 -13.87
C LEU A 93 -1.83 2.18 -12.60
N ARG A 94 -2.55 1.76 -11.53
CA ARG A 94 -1.97 1.25 -10.28
C ARG A 94 -0.87 0.21 -10.46
N TYR A 95 -0.90 -0.61 -11.51
CA TYR A 95 0.10 -1.66 -11.69
C TYR A 95 1.48 -1.11 -12.02
N PHE A 96 1.54 0.08 -12.61
CA PHE A 96 2.78 0.77 -12.96
C PHE A 96 3.39 1.53 -11.78
N TYR A 97 2.73 1.55 -10.62
CA TYR A 97 3.18 2.30 -9.45
C TYR A 97 3.40 1.43 -8.21
N ASN A 98 4.28 1.90 -7.34
CA ASN A 98 4.41 1.48 -5.94
C ASN A 98 4.93 2.65 -5.09
N TRP A 99 5.07 2.46 -3.78
CA TRP A 99 5.39 3.54 -2.86
C TRP A 99 6.78 4.19 -3.07
N ASN A 100 7.80 3.43 -3.47
CA ASN A 100 9.20 3.89 -3.57
C ASN A 100 9.79 3.80 -4.99
N GLY A 101 9.01 3.41 -5.99
CA GLY A 101 9.50 3.07 -7.32
C GLY A 101 10.27 1.74 -7.38
N GLY A 102 10.84 1.45 -8.54
CA GLY A 102 11.82 0.39 -8.79
C GLY A 102 11.27 -1.04 -8.74
N GLY A 103 12.10 -1.94 -8.22
CA GLY A 103 11.84 -3.39 -8.18
C GLY A 103 12.02 -4.08 -9.54
N LYS A 104 11.76 -5.40 -9.57
CA LYS A 104 11.96 -6.26 -10.76
C LYS A 104 11.21 -5.79 -12.01
N HIS A 105 10.14 -5.02 -11.85
CA HIS A 105 9.29 -4.53 -12.94
C HIS A 105 9.48 -3.05 -13.25
N GLY A 106 10.48 -2.38 -12.65
CA GLY A 106 10.77 -0.97 -12.92
C GLY A 106 9.56 -0.05 -12.69
N LYS A 107 8.83 -0.25 -11.59
CA LYS A 107 7.63 0.53 -11.30
C LYS A 107 7.98 1.99 -11.03
N ARG A 108 7.08 2.89 -11.40
CA ARG A 108 7.17 4.30 -11.06
C ARG A 108 6.86 4.50 -9.57
N GLU A 109 7.54 5.46 -8.97
CA GLU A 109 7.24 5.90 -7.62
C GLU A 109 5.90 6.63 -7.59
N LEU A 110 5.12 6.41 -6.53
CA LEU A 110 3.91 7.19 -6.28
C LEU A 110 4.30 8.63 -5.96
N ASP A 111 3.64 9.59 -6.59
CA ASP A 111 4.01 11.00 -6.50
C ASP A 111 4.11 11.45 -5.03
N PRO A 112 5.10 12.28 -4.68
CA PRO A 112 5.31 12.72 -3.30
C PRO A 112 4.04 13.30 -2.65
N ALA A 113 3.26 14.09 -3.40
CA ALA A 113 1.99 14.63 -2.94
C ALA A 113 0.99 13.53 -2.55
N ARG A 114 0.85 12.48 -3.37
CA ARG A 114 -0.07 11.36 -3.08
C ARG A 114 0.35 10.62 -1.81
N ARG A 115 1.64 10.39 -1.62
CA ARG A 115 2.18 9.74 -0.42
C ARG A 115 1.95 10.58 0.83
N GLU A 116 2.14 11.89 0.72
CA GLU A 116 1.95 12.80 1.84
C GLU A 116 0.48 12.89 2.25
N ILE A 117 -0.44 12.96 1.29
CA ILE A 117 -1.90 12.91 1.56
C ILE A 117 -2.24 11.61 2.32
N ILE A 118 -1.77 10.45 1.85
CA ILE A 118 -2.01 9.17 2.52
C ILE A 118 -1.44 9.20 3.95
N ARG A 119 -0.21 9.72 4.13
CA ARG A 119 0.45 9.80 5.44
C ARG A 119 -0.33 10.69 6.40
N GLN A 120 -0.68 11.91 6.01
CA GLN A 120 -1.39 12.89 6.82
C GLN A 120 -2.71 12.33 7.36
N PHE A 121 -3.57 11.82 6.48
CA PHE A 121 -4.86 11.26 6.89
C PHE A 121 -4.72 9.99 7.72
N THR A 122 -3.74 9.13 7.42
CA THR A 122 -3.52 7.90 8.19
C THR A 122 -3.02 8.21 9.60
N VAL A 123 -2.01 9.10 9.75
CA VAL A 123 -1.49 9.51 11.05
C VAL A 123 -2.54 10.25 11.88
N ARG A 124 -3.40 11.05 11.23
CA ARG A 124 -4.52 11.72 11.90
C ARG A 124 -5.51 10.74 12.53
N MET A 125 -5.77 9.62 11.86
CA MET A 125 -6.73 8.61 12.33
C MET A 125 -6.09 7.52 13.19
N TYR A 126 -4.80 7.26 13.01
CA TYR A 126 -4.00 6.21 13.66
C TYR A 126 -2.66 6.81 14.10
N PRO A 127 -2.61 7.55 15.23
CA PRO A 127 -1.40 8.25 15.67
C PRO A 127 -0.19 7.34 15.89
N GLU A 128 -0.41 6.06 16.19
CA GLU A 128 0.65 5.05 16.36
C GLU A 128 1.48 4.84 15.09
N VAL A 129 0.90 5.07 13.90
CA VAL A 129 1.64 4.95 12.63
C VAL A 129 2.51 6.16 12.34
N ARG A 130 2.63 7.14 13.24
CA ARG A 130 3.59 8.25 13.10
C ARG A 130 5.04 7.75 13.11
N GLN A 131 5.30 6.64 13.79
CA GLN A 131 6.61 5.99 13.80
C GLN A 131 6.88 5.33 12.44
N GLU A 132 8.06 5.60 11.86
CA GLU A 132 8.36 5.23 10.48
C GLU A 132 8.37 3.71 10.25
N ASP A 133 8.85 2.92 11.20
CA ASP A 133 8.86 1.46 11.08
C ASP A 133 7.45 0.86 11.08
N ILE A 134 6.55 1.43 11.91
CA ILE A 134 5.14 1.04 11.95
C ILE A 134 4.45 1.47 10.66
N PHE A 135 4.70 2.70 10.20
CA PHE A 135 4.17 3.21 8.94
C PHE A 135 4.59 2.33 7.76
N ARG A 136 5.88 2.02 7.66
CA ARG A 136 6.42 1.16 6.62
C ARG A 136 5.80 -0.23 6.66
N THR A 137 5.71 -0.84 7.84
CA THR A 137 5.22 -2.21 7.98
C THR A 137 3.73 -2.32 7.70
N ASN A 138 2.93 -1.38 8.20
CA ASN A 138 1.48 -1.47 8.16
C ASN A 138 0.87 -0.74 6.95
N VAL A 139 1.36 0.45 6.63
CA VAL A 139 0.77 1.34 5.62
C VAL A 139 1.39 1.10 4.25
N ILE A 140 2.72 1.24 4.13
CA ILE A 140 3.41 1.11 2.84
C ILE A 140 3.17 -0.28 2.22
N ASN A 141 3.31 -1.34 3.01
CA ASN A 141 3.08 -2.70 2.53
C ASN A 141 1.63 -2.92 2.07
N ALA A 142 0.64 -2.42 2.82
CA ALA A 142 -0.77 -2.57 2.46
C ALA A 142 -1.13 -1.81 1.19
N VAL A 143 -0.61 -0.59 1.02
CA VAL A 143 -0.79 0.22 -0.19
C VAL A 143 -0.14 -0.48 -1.39
N ASN A 144 1.11 -0.94 -1.27
CA ASN A 144 1.80 -1.66 -2.34
C ASN A 144 1.08 -2.95 -2.75
N GLU A 145 0.59 -3.70 -1.77
CA GLU A 145 -0.20 -4.90 -2.01
C GLU A 145 -1.51 -4.57 -2.75
N MET A 146 -2.21 -3.50 -2.35
CA MET A 146 -3.40 -3.02 -3.07
C MET A 146 -3.10 -2.61 -4.52
N LEU A 147 -1.98 -1.92 -4.77
CA LEU A 147 -1.56 -1.51 -6.12
C LEU A 147 -1.15 -2.70 -7.00
N ARG A 148 -0.76 -3.83 -6.39
CA ARG A 148 -0.42 -5.08 -7.11
C ARG A 148 -1.63 -5.98 -7.38
N ARG A 149 -2.64 -5.97 -6.49
CA ARG A 149 -3.78 -6.89 -6.57
C ARG A 149 -4.56 -6.75 -7.87
N GLN A 150 -4.76 -7.89 -8.53
CA GLN A 150 -5.71 -7.98 -9.65
C GLN A 150 -7.15 -7.84 -9.14
N PRO A 151 -8.08 -7.26 -9.94
CA PRO A 151 -9.48 -7.28 -9.56
C PRO A 151 -9.87 -8.74 -9.36
N LYS A 152 -10.57 -9.05 -8.27
CA LYS A 152 -11.18 -10.36 -8.12
C LYS A 152 -12.07 -10.53 -9.34
N LYS A 153 -11.76 -11.49 -10.22
CA LYS A 153 -12.71 -11.93 -11.25
C LYS A 153 -14.00 -12.19 -10.48
N GLN A 154 -15.04 -11.39 -10.72
CA GLN A 154 -16.37 -11.75 -10.26
C GLN A 154 -16.59 -13.13 -10.89
N ARG A 155 -16.69 -14.18 -10.07
CA ARG A 155 -17.24 -15.43 -10.59
C ARG A 155 -18.65 -15.03 -11.02
N PRO A 156 -19.02 -15.16 -12.30
CA PRO A 156 -20.43 -14.99 -12.65
C PRO A 156 -21.19 -15.94 -11.72
N ALA A 157 -22.13 -15.40 -10.96
CA ALA A 157 -23.12 -16.22 -10.29
C ALA A 157 -23.92 -16.87 -11.42
N LEU A 158 -23.44 -18.00 -11.95
CA LEU A 158 -24.21 -18.85 -12.82
C LEU A 158 -25.34 -19.38 -11.95
N ALA A 159 -26.50 -18.74 -12.13
CA ALA A 159 -27.77 -19.23 -11.65
C ALA A 159 -27.87 -20.71 -12.04
N ALA A 160 -27.98 -21.57 -11.04
CA ALA A 160 -28.50 -22.91 -11.24
C ALA A 160 -29.99 -22.79 -11.58
N VAL A 161 -30.30 -22.47 -12.84
CA VAL A 161 -31.61 -22.80 -13.41
C VAL A 161 -31.45 -24.20 -13.98
N GLN A 162 -31.90 -25.18 -13.20
CA GLN A 162 -32.21 -26.50 -13.73
C GLN A 162 -33.29 -26.30 -14.79
N ILE A 163 -32.91 -26.33 -16.07
CA ILE A 163 -33.87 -26.50 -17.16
C ILE A 163 -34.25 -27.97 -17.11
N GLU A 164 -35.41 -28.23 -16.50
CA GLU A 164 -36.15 -29.47 -16.59
C GLU A 164 -36.43 -29.76 -18.07
N ASN A 165 -35.65 -30.67 -18.65
CA ASN A 165 -35.91 -31.19 -19.98
C ASN A 165 -37.12 -32.14 -19.89
N ASN A 166 -38.31 -31.61 -20.17
CA ASN A 166 -39.46 -32.44 -20.51
C ASN A 166 -39.89 -32.08 -21.96
N PRO A 167 -39.81 -33.00 -22.94
CA PRO A 167 -40.31 -32.73 -24.28
C PRO A 167 -41.86 -32.71 -24.27
N PRO A 168 -42.52 -31.77 -24.97
CA PRO A 168 -43.96 -31.79 -25.07
C PRO A 168 -44.40 -32.94 -25.97
N GLU A 169 -45.33 -33.74 -25.47
CA GLU A 169 -46.05 -34.78 -26.21
C GLU A 169 -46.68 -34.17 -27.47
N ALA A 170 -46.44 -34.81 -28.61
CA ALA A 170 -47.05 -34.44 -29.88
C ALA A 170 -48.52 -34.89 -29.87
N ASP A 171 -49.41 -33.97 -29.53
CA ASP A 171 -50.84 -34.23 -29.58
C ASP A 171 -51.36 -34.03 -31.02
N THR A 172 -51.80 -35.15 -31.59
CA THR A 172 -52.36 -35.29 -32.93
C THR A 172 -53.80 -34.80 -32.97
N HIS A 173 -54.09 -33.69 -33.66
CA HIS A 173 -55.42 -33.43 -34.20
C HIS A 173 -55.39 -32.44 -35.38
N TYR A 174 -55.23 -32.97 -36.60
CA TYR A 174 -55.65 -32.28 -37.82
C TYR A 174 -57.11 -32.67 -38.08
N GLN A 175 -58.03 -31.75 -37.85
CA GLN A 175 -59.39 -31.85 -38.39
C GLN A 175 -59.41 -31.30 -39.82
N GLU A 176 -60.06 -32.10 -40.69
CA GLU A 176 -60.33 -31.86 -42.10
C GLU A 176 -61.09 -30.55 -42.33
N LEU A 177 -60.71 -29.82 -43.39
CA LEU A 177 -61.58 -28.86 -44.04
C LEU A 177 -61.61 -29.15 -45.54
N ASP A 178 -62.65 -29.88 -45.94
CA ASP A 178 -63.17 -29.94 -47.29
C ASP A 178 -63.58 -28.53 -47.74
N PHE A 179 -63.10 -28.09 -48.92
CA PHE A 179 -63.84 -27.14 -49.76
C PHE A 179 -63.51 -27.35 -51.24
N ASN A 180 -64.19 -28.34 -51.82
CA ASN A 180 -64.60 -28.30 -53.22
C ASN A 180 -65.71 -27.24 -53.36
N ALA A 181 -65.45 -26.10 -54.00
CA ALA A 181 -66.46 -25.32 -54.73
C ALA A 181 -65.85 -24.15 -55.53
N LEU A 182 -66.04 -24.24 -56.85
CA LEU A 182 -65.93 -23.23 -57.93
C LEU A 182 -64.55 -22.99 -58.56
#